data_AF-A0A7W0K2Z6-F1
#
_entry.id   AF-A0A7W0K2Z6-F1
#
_cell.length_a   1.000
_cell.length_b   1.000
_cell.length_c   1.000
_cell.angle_alpha   90.00
_cell.angle_beta   90.00
_cell.angle_gamma   90.00
#
_symmetry.space_group_name_H-M   'P 1'
#
loop_
_entity.id
_entity.type
_entity.pdbx_description
1 polymer ?
#
loop_
_entity_poly.entity_id
_entity_poly.type
_entity_poly.pdbx_seq_one_letter_code
_entity_poly.pdbx_strand_id
1 'polypeptide(L)'
;AAIGMDKVAAHEQAITAYALSRLREVGGLTILGPAEAVERGGAVSFEIEGVHPHDVSQVLDSLGIAVRAGHHCAKPAHARFGVQASTRASFYLYTTPTEIDALVEGLEQAKRFFRVRAG
;
A
#
# COMPACT_ATOMS: atom_id res chain seq x y z
N ALA A 1 -15.63 24.74 12.88
CA ALA A 1 -16.50 23.54 12.85
C ALA A 1 -15.60 22.31 12.94
N ALA A 2 -15.94 21.30 13.75
CA ALA A 2 -15.18 20.06 13.83
C ALA A 2 -15.49 19.15 12.62
N ILE A 3 -14.51 18.33 12.18
CA ILE A 3 -14.65 17.43 11.01
C ILE A 3 -15.71 16.33 11.29
N GLY A 4 -15.69 15.74 12.49
CA GLY A 4 -16.59 14.65 12.90
C GLY A 4 -16.07 13.26 12.52
N MET A 5 -16.07 12.33 13.47
CA MET A 5 -15.48 10.99 13.29
C MET A 5 -16.24 10.13 12.28
N ASP A 6 -17.55 10.31 12.14
CA ASP A 6 -18.34 9.58 11.12
C ASP A 6 -17.89 9.94 9.71
N LYS A 7 -17.52 11.21 9.47
CA LYS A 7 -16.98 11.65 8.18
C LYS A 7 -15.57 11.13 7.94
N VAL A 8 -14.74 11.08 9.00
CA VAL A 8 -13.40 10.48 8.92
C VAL A 8 -13.50 9.00 8.56
N ALA A 9 -14.36 8.25 9.24
CA ALA A 9 -14.57 6.83 8.98
C ALA A 9 -15.11 6.57 7.57
N ALA A 10 -16.09 7.35 7.11
CA ALA A 10 -16.63 7.24 5.76
C ALA A 10 -15.57 7.54 4.68
N HIS A 11 -14.75 8.58 4.88
CA HIS A 11 -13.65 8.92 3.98
C HIS A 11 -12.57 7.83 3.96
N GLU A 12 -12.15 7.37 5.14
CA GLU A 12 -11.15 6.30 5.28
C GLU A 12 -11.62 5.01 4.59
N GLN A 13 -12.88 4.63 4.75
CA GLN A 13 -13.45 3.46 4.07
C GLN A 13 -13.44 3.64 2.55
N ALA A 14 -13.85 4.81 2.05
CA ALA A 14 -13.88 5.09 0.61
C ALA A 14 -12.48 5.11 -0.01
N ILE A 15 -11.51 5.79 0.61
CA ILE A 15 -10.13 5.86 0.08
C ILE A 15 -9.43 4.51 0.16
N THR A 16 -9.72 3.70 1.19
CA THR A 16 -9.17 2.34 1.31
C THR A 16 -9.73 1.43 0.25
N ALA A 17 -11.04 1.48 -0.02
CA ALA A 17 -11.66 0.71 -1.10
C ALA A 17 -11.04 1.08 -2.47
N TYR A 18 -10.84 2.38 -2.72
CA TYR A 18 -10.18 2.87 -3.93
C TYR A 18 -8.75 2.34 -4.04
N ALA A 19 -7.95 2.46 -2.98
CA ALA A 19 -6.58 1.95 -2.94
C ALA A 19 -6.50 0.44 -3.17
N LEU A 20 -7.37 -0.36 -2.54
CA LEU A 20 -7.41 -1.81 -2.77
C LEU A 20 -7.73 -2.15 -4.23
N SER A 21 -8.66 -1.42 -4.86
CA SER A 21 -8.96 -1.58 -6.29
C SER A 21 -7.74 -1.29 -7.16
N ARG A 22 -7.09 -0.13 -6.96
CA ARG A 22 -5.97 0.30 -7.80
C ARG A 22 -4.71 -0.54 -7.57
N LEU A 23 -4.41 -0.93 -6.34
CA LEU A 23 -3.25 -1.77 -6.04
C LEU A 23 -3.36 -3.17 -6.68
N ARG A 24 -4.57 -3.70 -6.86
CA ARG A 24 -4.79 -4.97 -7.56
C ARG A 24 -4.52 -4.91 -9.07
N GLU A 25 -4.46 -3.71 -9.64
CA GLU A 25 -4.08 -3.51 -11.04
C GLU A 25 -2.55 -3.64 -11.24
N VAL A 26 -1.77 -3.52 -10.16
CA VAL A 26 -0.31 -3.64 -10.20
C VAL A 26 0.06 -5.13 -10.32
N GLY A 27 0.47 -5.57 -11.50
CA GLY A 27 0.87 -6.96 -11.73
C GLY A 27 2.01 -7.41 -10.81
N GLY A 28 1.95 -8.63 -10.26
CA GLY A 28 2.93 -9.15 -9.31
C GLY A 28 2.82 -8.58 -7.89
N LEU A 29 1.86 -7.69 -7.60
CA LEU A 29 1.59 -7.20 -6.26
C LEU A 29 0.69 -8.18 -5.50
N THR A 30 1.11 -8.53 -4.28
CA THR A 30 0.31 -9.35 -3.36
C THR A 30 -0.05 -8.54 -2.11
N ILE A 31 -1.35 -8.38 -1.85
CA ILE A 31 -1.86 -7.73 -0.64
C ILE A 31 -1.79 -8.72 0.53
N LEU A 32 -1.28 -8.26 1.68
CA LEU A 32 -1.29 -9.01 2.92
C LEU A 32 -2.56 -8.67 3.71
N GLY A 33 -3.48 -9.63 3.79
CA GLY A 33 -4.81 -9.49 4.41
C GLY A 33 -5.95 -9.59 3.39
N PRO A 34 -7.20 -9.25 3.79
CA PRO A 34 -8.35 -9.25 2.87
C PRO A 34 -8.10 -8.37 1.63
N ALA A 35 -8.85 -8.56 0.55
CA ALA A 35 -8.75 -7.69 -0.63
C ALA A 35 -9.88 -6.65 -0.70
N GLU A 36 -10.81 -6.72 0.24
CA GLU A 36 -11.99 -5.89 0.36
C GLU A 36 -11.84 -4.89 1.52
N ALA A 37 -12.58 -3.77 1.44
CA ALA A 37 -12.67 -2.75 2.47
C ALA A 37 -13.77 -3.05 3.51
N VAL A 38 -13.88 -4.32 3.92
CA VAL A 38 -14.85 -4.79 4.93
C VAL A 38 -14.09 -5.07 6.22
N GLU A 39 -14.52 -4.46 7.33
CA GLU A 39 -13.86 -4.58 8.64
C GLU A 39 -12.35 -4.31 8.58
N ARG A 40 -11.95 -3.33 7.76
CA ARG A 40 -10.56 -2.96 7.50
C ARG A 40 -10.34 -1.47 7.76
N GLY A 41 -9.20 -1.13 8.38
CA GLY A 41 -8.72 0.25 8.44
C GLY A 41 -7.92 0.66 7.19
N GLY A 42 -7.48 1.92 7.17
CA GLY A 42 -6.79 2.58 6.05
C GLY A 42 -5.34 2.20 5.82
N ALA A 43 -4.92 1.00 6.22
CA ALA A 43 -3.56 0.51 5.99
C ALA A 43 -3.56 -0.71 5.08
N VAL A 44 -2.72 -0.67 4.04
CA VAL A 44 -2.55 -1.77 3.08
C VAL A 44 -1.07 -2.14 3.04
N SER A 45 -0.76 -3.34 3.57
CA SER A 45 0.53 -3.98 3.44
C SER A 45 0.56 -4.87 2.21
N PHE A 46 1.67 -4.84 1.46
CA PHE A 46 1.84 -5.62 0.24
C PHE A 46 3.31 -5.95 -0.02
N GLU A 47 3.52 -6.94 -0.88
CA GLU A 47 4.79 -7.25 -1.51
C GLU A 47 4.66 -7.15 -3.03
N ILE A 48 5.79 -6.93 -3.71
CA ILE A 48 5.89 -7.03 -5.17
C ILE A 48 6.85 -8.16 -5.46
N GLU A 49 6.41 -9.12 -6.28
CA GLU A 49 7.24 -10.25 -6.67
C GLU A 49 8.61 -9.80 -7.20
N GLY A 50 9.68 -10.36 -6.64
CA GLY A 50 11.04 -10.08 -7.08
C GLY A 50 11.62 -8.72 -6.66
N VAL A 51 10.91 -7.90 -5.88
CA VAL A 51 11.44 -6.63 -5.35
C VAL A 51 11.40 -6.60 -3.83
N HIS A 52 12.55 -6.32 -3.20
CA HIS A 52 12.58 -6.21 -1.76
C HIS A 52 11.78 -4.98 -1.28
N PRO A 53 10.98 -5.05 -0.20
CA PRO A 53 10.18 -3.92 0.27
C PRO A 53 10.94 -2.61 0.51
N HIS A 54 12.19 -2.70 1.03
CA HIS A 54 13.04 -1.52 1.20
C HIS A 54 13.42 -0.85 -0.13
N ASP A 55 13.61 -1.63 -1.19
CA ASP A 55 13.92 -1.11 -2.51
C ASP A 55 12.70 -0.40 -3.13
N VAL A 56 11.51 -0.99 -2.98
CA VAL A 56 10.24 -0.34 -3.34
C VAL A 56 10.09 1.00 -2.63
N SER A 57 10.33 1.01 -1.31
CA SER A 57 10.23 2.22 -0.50
C SER A 57 11.22 3.31 -0.94
N GLN A 58 12.44 2.94 -1.33
CA GLN A 58 13.45 3.91 -1.79
C GLN A 58 13.08 4.51 -3.15
N VAL A 59 12.57 3.70 -4.09
CA VAL A 59 12.12 4.24 -5.38
C VAL A 59 10.95 5.20 -5.19
N LEU A 60 9.96 4.82 -4.38
CA LEU A 60 8.81 5.68 -4.08
C LEU A 60 9.22 6.99 -3.40
N ASP A 61 10.16 6.94 -2.45
CA ASP A 61 10.70 8.14 -1.80
C ASP A 61 11.33 9.11 -2.80
N SER A 62 12.07 8.60 -3.80
CA SER A 62 12.65 9.45 -4.86
C SER A 62 11.60 10.12 -5.76
N LEU A 63 10.36 9.63 -5.74
CA LEU A 63 9.19 10.21 -6.42
C LEU A 63 8.34 11.10 -5.48
N GLY A 64 8.78 11.29 -4.23
CA GLY A 64 8.05 12.06 -3.22
C GLY A 64 6.91 11.29 -2.55
N ILE A 65 6.85 9.97 -2.71
CA ILE A 65 5.79 9.12 -2.15
C ILE A 65 6.29 8.42 -0.90
N ALA A 66 5.80 8.85 0.26
CA ALA A 66 6.20 8.29 1.54
C ALA A 66 5.41 7.00 1.88
N VAL A 67 6.13 5.88 1.97
CA VAL A 67 5.65 4.61 2.51
C VAL A 67 6.60 4.09 3.57
N ARG A 68 6.26 2.96 4.21
CA ARG A 68 7.18 2.29 5.14
C ARG A 68 7.41 0.84 4.72
N ALA A 69 8.67 0.40 4.75
CA ALA A 69 9.05 -0.99 4.60
C ALA A 69 9.50 -1.59 5.95
N GLY A 70 9.33 -2.90 6.10
CA GLY A 70 9.78 -3.67 7.25
C GLY A 70 8.67 -4.52 7.86
N HIS A 71 8.83 -4.89 9.13
CA HIS A 71 7.85 -5.71 9.85
C HIS A 71 6.67 -4.92 10.44
N HIS A 72 6.72 -3.59 10.43
CA HIS A 72 5.71 -2.71 11.04
C HIS A 72 5.43 -3.02 12.53
N CYS A 73 6.47 -3.42 13.27
CA CYS A 73 6.39 -3.93 14.65
C CYS A 73 5.50 -5.20 14.81
N ALA A 74 5.19 -5.90 13.72
CA ALA A 74 4.31 -7.07 13.67
C ALA A 74 5.02 -8.30 13.07
N LYS A 75 6.21 -8.63 13.58
CA LYS A 75 7.04 -9.75 13.10
C LYS A 75 6.32 -11.12 13.13
N PRO A 76 5.54 -11.48 14.16
CA PRO A 76 4.80 -12.76 14.15
C PRO A 76 3.75 -12.85 13.03
N ALA A 77 3.09 -11.74 12.70
CA ALA A 77 2.15 -11.69 11.58
C ALA A 77 2.88 -11.90 10.23
N HIS A 78 4.04 -11.26 10.04
CA HIS A 78 4.87 -11.48 8.85
C HIS A 78 5.28 -12.95 8.73
N ALA A 79 5.69 -13.59 9.83
CA ALA A 79 5.99 -15.02 9.84
C ALA A 79 4.77 -15.89 9.45
N ARG A 80 3.56 -15.54 9.91
CA ARG A 80 2.32 -16.22 9.52
C ARG A 80 1.98 -16.08 8.04
N PHE A 81 2.33 -14.95 7.42
CA PHE A 81 2.20 -14.73 5.98
C PHE A 81 3.38 -15.31 5.17
N GLY A 82 4.44 -15.80 5.82
CA GLY A 82 5.61 -16.36 5.14
C GLY A 82 6.55 -15.31 4.56
N VAL A 83 6.44 -14.04 5.00
CA VAL A 83 7.16 -12.90 4.44
C VAL A 83 8.18 -12.37 5.44
N GLN A 84 9.33 -11.86 4.97
CA GLN A 84 10.35 -11.26 5.86
C GLN A 84 10.10 -9.77 6.11
N ALA A 85 9.49 -9.07 5.18
CA ALA A 85 9.12 -7.67 5.30
C ALA A 85 7.96 -7.39 4.36
N SER A 86 7.31 -6.23 4.51
CA SER A 86 6.35 -5.75 3.52
C SER A 86 6.47 -4.25 3.36
N THR A 87 6.02 -3.74 2.22
CA THR A 87 5.76 -2.30 2.05
C THR A 87 4.35 -2.03 2.56
N ARG A 88 4.16 -0.93 3.27
CA ARG A 88 2.84 -0.50 3.76
C ARG A 88 2.57 0.95 3.38
N ALA A 89 1.48 1.15 2.67
CA ALA A 89 0.84 2.45 2.50
C ALA A 89 -0.26 2.60 3.56
N SER A 90 -0.38 3.77 4.16
CA SER A 90 -1.37 4.05 5.20
C SER A 90 -2.00 5.41 4.94
N PHE A 91 -3.32 5.44 4.95
CA PHE A 91 -4.15 6.56 4.52
C PHE A 91 -4.87 7.16 5.71
N TYR A 92 -5.29 8.41 5.58
CA TYR A 92 -6.03 9.11 6.62
C TYR A 92 -7.01 10.12 6.02
N LEU A 93 -7.66 10.93 6.86
CA LEU A 93 -8.70 11.89 6.47
C LEU A 93 -8.28 12.90 5.39
N TYR A 94 -6.98 13.10 5.18
CA TYR A 94 -6.42 14.04 4.22
C TYR A 94 -5.94 13.38 2.93
N THR A 95 -5.88 12.04 2.87
CA THR A 95 -5.43 11.33 1.67
C THR A 95 -6.47 11.45 0.56
N THR A 96 -6.00 11.71 -0.66
CA THR A 96 -6.82 11.90 -1.85
C THR A 96 -6.68 10.75 -2.85
N PRO A 97 -7.67 10.52 -3.73
CA PRO A 97 -7.56 9.53 -4.81
C PRO A 97 -6.34 9.75 -5.72
N THR A 98 -5.98 11.02 -5.98
CA THR A 98 -4.82 11.36 -6.81
C THR A 98 -3.49 10.92 -6.17
N GLU A 99 -3.37 10.95 -4.84
CA GLU A 99 -2.18 10.40 -4.15
C GLU A 99 -2.13 8.87 -4.24
N ILE A 100 -3.28 8.19 -4.28
CA ILE A 100 -3.35 6.74 -4.55
C ILE A 100 -2.94 6.43 -5.99
N ASP A 101 -3.36 7.26 -6.95
CA ASP A 101 -2.96 7.13 -8.35
C ASP A 101 -1.44 7.29 -8.50
N ALA A 102 -0.87 8.32 -7.87
CA ALA A 102 0.58 8.54 -7.84
C ALA A 102 1.33 7.37 -7.19
N LEU A 103 0.80 6.80 -6.09
CA LEU A 103 1.35 5.59 -5.48
C LEU A 103 1.41 4.43 -6.49
N VAL A 104 0.31 4.16 -7.19
CA VAL A 104 0.23 3.06 -8.16
C VAL A 104 1.18 3.26 -9.34
N GLU A 105 1.26 4.48 -9.87
CA GLU A 105 2.23 4.83 -10.91
C GLU A 105 3.68 4.67 -10.43
N GLY A 106 3.97 5.07 -9.20
CA GLY A 106 5.27 4.89 -8.56
C GLY A 106 5.66 3.42 -8.35
N LEU A 107 4.69 2.57 -8.00
CA LEU A 107 4.89 1.12 -7.87
C LEU A 107 5.22 0.48 -9.22
N GLU A 108 4.55 0.90 -10.30
CA GLU A 108 4.87 0.44 -11.65
C GLU A 108 6.26 0.93 -12.11
N GLN A 109 6.68 2.13 -11.69
CA GLN A 109 8.05 2.60 -11.91
C GLN A 109 9.08 1.75 -11.14
N ALA A 110 8.82 1.42 -9.89
CA ALA A 110 9.70 0.55 -9.09
C ALA A 110 9.87 -0.83 -9.74
N LYS A 111 8.78 -1.45 -10.22
CA LYS A 111 8.83 -2.71 -10.97
C LYS A 111 9.72 -2.61 -12.21
N ARG A 112 9.57 -1.55 -13.01
CA ARG A 112 10.39 -1.32 -14.21
C ARG A 112 11.86 -1.14 -13.86
N PHE A 113 12.17 -0.38 -12.81
CA PHE A 113 13.53 -0.13 -12.36
C PHE A 113 14.27 -1.44 -12.01
N PHE A 114 13.61 -2.33 -11.28
CA PHE A 114 14.15 -3.64 -10.91
C PHE A 114 13.94 -4.74 -11.97
N ARG A 115 13.42 -4.37 -13.15
CA ARG A 115 13.20 -5.26 -14.31
C ARG A 115 12.31 -6.46 -14.00
N VAL A 116 11.34 -6.29 -13.09
CA VAL A 116 10.32 -7.31 -12.85
C VAL A 116 9.43 -7.37 -14.07
N ARG A 117 9.40 -8.53 -14.74
CA ARG A 117 8.46 -8.76 -15.85
C ARG A 117 7.05 -8.83 -15.28
N ALA A 118 6.11 -8.14 -15.89
CA ALA A 118 4.70 -8.41 -15.63
C ALA A 118 4.44 -9.87 -16.04
N GLY A 119 4.13 -10.71 -15.05
CA GLY A 119 3.66 -12.08 -15.28
C GLY A 119 2.29 -12.08 -15.94
#